data_AF-A0A9X5CKN7-F1
#
_entry.id   AF-A0A9X5CKN7-F1
#
_cell.length_a   1.000
_cell.length_b   1.000
_cell.length_c   1.000
_cell.angle_alpha   90.00
_cell.angle_beta   90.00
_cell.angle_gamma   90.00
#
_symmetry.space_group_name_H-M   'P 1'
#
loop_
_entity.id
_entity.type
_entity.pdbx_description
1 polymer ?
#
loop_
_entity_poly.entity_id
_entity_poly.type
_entity_poly.pdbx_seq_one_letter_code
_entity_poly.pdbx_strand_id
1 'polypeptide(L)' 'LLIASLPLDSTRRHAAPGPLTDFLVQRAADAYAGLLADWRPVTAGAIDLVPGPLGKGELDGALRAAILERLPRTAFLPPA' A
#
# COMPACT_ATOMS: atom_id res chain seq x y z
N LEU A 1 5.51 -8.56 -1.96
CA LEU A 1 4.52 -9.18 -1.05
C LEU A 1 4.68 -8.51 0.31
N LEU A 2 3.65 -7.84 0.85
CA LEU A 2 3.65 -7.31 2.22
C LEU A 2 3.09 -8.39 3.15
N ILE A 3 3.74 -8.59 4.31
CA ILE A 3 3.30 -9.54 5.34
C ILE A 3 3.15 -8.78 6.64
N ALA A 4 1.98 -8.89 7.28
CA ALA A 4 1.68 -8.29 8.57
C ALA A 4 0.67 -9.14 9.33
N SER A 5 0.67 -9.03 10.66
CA SER A 5 -0.41 -9.55 11.51
C SER A 5 -1.56 -8.54 11.54
N LEU A 6 -2.78 -9.02 11.30
CA LEU A 6 -4.01 -8.22 11.34
C LEU A 6 -4.98 -8.83 12.35
N PRO A 7 -5.81 -8.00 13.03
CA PRO A 7 -6.94 -8.54 13.78
C PRO A 7 -7.89 -9.23 12.79
N LEU A 8 -8.37 -10.43 13.13
CA LEU A 8 -9.28 -11.19 12.28
C LEU A 8 -10.69 -11.17 12.85
N ASP A 9 -11.68 -11.25 11.96
CA ASP A 9 -13.08 -11.44 12.37
C ASP A 9 -13.30 -12.81 13.04
N SER A 10 -14.50 -13.05 13.55
CA SER A 10 -14.85 -14.32 14.22
C SER A 10 -14.75 -15.54 13.31
N THR A 11 -14.89 -15.36 11.99
CA THR A 11 -14.75 -16.43 10.99
C THR A 11 -13.29 -16.71 10.65
N ARG A 12 -12.37 -15.82 11.04
CA ARG A 12 -10.95 -15.79 10.69
C ARG A 12 -10.66 -15.77 9.19
N ARG A 13 -11.61 -15.32 8.39
CA ARG A 13 -11.46 -15.24 6.92
C ARG A 13 -11.13 -13.84 6.44
N HIS A 14 -11.46 -12.82 7.23
CA HIS A 14 -11.20 -11.42 6.90
C HIS A 14 -10.55 -10.70 8.06
N ALA A 15 -9.88 -9.58 7.75
CA ALA A 15 -9.46 -8.65 8.78
C ALA A 15 -10.70 -8.05 9.46
N ALA A 16 -10.70 -7.98 10.78
CA ALA A 16 -11.75 -7.30 11.51
C ALA A 16 -11.69 -5.79 11.23
N PRO A 17 -12.82 -5.13 10.92
CA PRO A 17 -12.84 -3.69 10.75
C PRO A 17 -12.54 -2.99 12.09
N GLY A 18 -12.01 -1.77 12.01
CA GLY A 18 -11.81 -0.90 13.16
C GLY A 18 -10.40 -0.30 13.25
N PRO A 19 -10.15 0.50 14.30
CA PRO A 19 -9.02 1.43 14.34
C PRO A 19 -7.64 0.78 14.21
N LEU A 20 -7.47 -0.46 14.69
CA LEU A 20 -6.21 -1.18 14.56
C LEU A 20 -5.92 -1.58 13.10
N THR A 21 -6.93 -2.05 12.38
CA THR A 21 -6.79 -2.37 10.95
C THR A 21 -6.49 -1.10 10.15
N ASP A 22 -7.21 -0.01 10.44
CA ASP A 22 -6.99 1.28 9.78
C ASP A 22 -5.56 1.79 10.01
N PHE A 23 -5.08 1.72 11.26
CA PHE A 23 -3.71 2.06 11.61
C PHE A 23 -2.70 1.20 10.82
N LEU A 24 -2.89 -0.12 10.79
CA LEU A 24 -2.00 -1.02 10.07
C LEU A 24 -1.99 -0.75 8.56
N VAL A 25 -3.13 -0.42 7.96
CA VAL A 25 -3.23 -0.01 6.55
C VAL A 25 -2.38 1.23 6.29
N GLN A 26 -2.48 2.25 7.14
CA GLN A 26 -1.68 3.47 7.00
C GLN A 26 -0.18 3.19 7.14
N ARG A 27 0.22 2.36 8.12
CA ARG A 27 1.62 1.96 8.30
C ARG A 27 2.16 1.14 7.13
N ALA A 28 1.33 0.27 6.55
CA ALA A 28 1.71 -0.49 5.37
C ALA A 28 1.87 0.42 4.14
N ALA A 29 1.01 1.42 3.97
CA ALA A 29 1.13 2.41 2.90
C ALA A 29 2.38 3.28 3.06
N ASP A 30 2.71 3.72 4.28
CA ASP A 30 3.97 4.43 4.58
C ASP A 30 5.18 3.58 4.19
N ALA A 31 5.22 2.32 4.62
CA ALA A 31 6.31 1.41 4.32
C ALA A 31 6.45 1.17 2.81
N TYR A 32 5.34 0.99 2.09
CA TYR A 32 5.34 0.83 0.65
C TYR A 32 5.91 2.06 -0.08
N ALA A 33 5.46 3.26 0.30
CA ALA A 33 5.95 4.52 -0.27
C ALA A 33 7.45 4.73 0.04
N GLY A 34 7.91 4.39 1.25
CA GLY A 34 9.32 4.43 1.61
C GLY A 34 10.18 3.51 0.74
N LEU A 35 9.74 2.27 0.53
CA LEU A 35 10.42 1.32 -0.35
C LEU A 35 10.52 1.83 -1.80
N LEU A 36 9.49 2.51 -2.29
CA LEU A 36 9.54 3.15 -3.61
C LEU A 36 10.50 4.34 -3.66
N ALA A 37 10.55 5.17 -2.63
CA ALA A 37 11.47 6.31 -2.55
C ALA A 37 12.94 5.85 -2.61
N ASP A 38 13.25 4.76 -1.88
CA ASP A 38 14.59 4.19 -1.78
C ASP A 38 14.95 3.27 -2.97
N TRP A 39 14.00 3.01 -3.87
CA TRP A 39 14.17 2.06 -4.96
C TRP A 39 15.23 2.50 -5.96
N ARG A 40 16.20 1.62 -6.27
CA ARG A 40 17.23 1.87 -7.28
C ARG A 40 17.48 0.63 -8.15
N PRO A 41 17.79 0.82 -9.45
CA PRO A 41 17.82 2.09 -10.20
C PRO A 41 16.41 2.66 -10.46
N VAL A 42 16.31 3.98 -10.64
CA VAL A 42 15.05 4.64 -11.05
C VAL A 42 14.92 4.51 -12.56
N THR A 43 13.93 3.73 -13.01
CA THR A 43 13.63 3.51 -14.43
C THR A 43 12.15 3.74 -14.71
N ALA A 44 11.77 3.95 -15.97
CA ALA A 44 10.37 4.14 -16.35
C ALA A 44 9.47 2.97 -15.95
N GLY A 45 9.99 1.73 -15.88
CA GLY A 45 9.24 0.55 -15.44
C GLY A 45 8.81 0.58 -13.97
N ALA A 46 9.32 1.51 -13.16
CA ALA A 46 8.84 1.70 -11.79
C ALA A 46 7.35 2.12 -11.75
N ILE A 47 6.80 2.65 -12.86
CA ILE A 47 5.37 2.95 -12.98
C ILE A 47 4.49 1.70 -12.82
N ASP A 48 4.98 0.51 -13.17
CA ASP A 48 4.24 -0.75 -13.07
C ASP A 48 4.02 -1.17 -11.60
N LEU A 49 4.72 -0.53 -10.67
CA LEU A 49 4.51 -0.71 -9.23
C LEU A 49 3.32 0.11 -8.71
N VAL A 50 2.86 1.12 -9.44
CA VAL A 50 1.70 1.91 -9.03
C VAL A 50 0.46 1.02 -8.97
N PRO A 51 -0.22 0.91 -7.81
CA PRO A 51 -1.39 0.06 -7.71
C PRO A 51 -2.54 0.56 -8.60
N GLY A 52 -3.17 -0.36 -9.34
CA GLY A 52 -4.39 -0.06 -10.10
C GLY A 52 -5.57 0.34 -9.19
N PRO A 53 -6.63 0.95 -9.76
CA PRO A 53 -7.69 1.64 -9.02
C PRO A 53 -8.67 0.70 -8.28
N LEU A 54 -8.72 -0.58 -8.64
CA LEU A 54 -9.63 -1.56 -8.04
C LEU A 54 -8.86 -2.53 -7.15
N GLY A 55 -9.25 -2.60 -5.88
CA GLY A 55 -8.80 -3.63 -4.95
C GLY A 55 -9.55 -4.95 -5.14
N LYS A 56 -8.93 -6.05 -4.72
CA LYS A 56 -9.53 -7.40 -4.72
C LYS A 56 -10.50 -7.64 -3.54
N GLY A 57 -10.59 -6.69 -2.63
CA GLY A 57 -11.44 -6.70 -1.45
C GLY A 57 -11.24 -5.42 -0.65
N GLU A 58 -12.00 -5.25 0.44
CA GLU A 58 -12.03 -4.01 1.23
C GLU A 58 -10.65 -3.60 1.76
N LEU A 59 -9.92 -4.53 2.40
CA LEU A 59 -8.58 -4.27 2.92
C LEU A 59 -7.58 -3.88 1.82
N ASP A 60 -7.60 -4.59 0.68
CA ASP A 60 -6.72 -4.30 -0.45
C ASP A 60 -7.07 -2.94 -1.09
N GLY A 61 -8.37 -2.62 -1.19
CA GLY A 61 -8.85 -1.32 -1.66
C GLY A 61 -8.38 -0.18 -0.77
N ALA A 62 -8.54 -0.32 0.55
CA ALA A 62 -8.09 0.67 1.53
C ALA A 62 -6.56 0.88 1.46
N LEU A 63 -5.78 -0.19 1.36
CA LEU A 63 -4.33 -0.11 1.21
C LEU A 63 -3.93 0.59 -0.10
N ARG A 64 -4.56 0.25 -1.22
CA ARG A 64 -4.29 0.89 -2.53
C ARG A 64 -4.59 2.38 -2.50
N ALA A 65 -5.74 2.76 -1.95
CA ALA A 65 -6.10 4.17 -1.80
C ALA A 65 -5.04 4.92 -0.97
N ALA A 66 -4.66 4.37 0.20
CA ALA A 66 -3.65 4.96 1.07
C ALA A 66 -2.27 5.07 0.40
N ILE A 67 -1.88 4.11 -0.45
CA ILE A 67 -0.65 4.19 -1.24
C ILE A 67 -0.75 5.32 -2.26
N LEU A 68 -1.84 5.36 -3.05
CA LEU A 68 -2.06 6.36 -4.10
C LEU A 68 -2.05 7.80 -3.56
N GLU A 69 -2.52 8.03 -2.33
CA GLU A 69 -2.45 9.33 -1.66
C GLU A 69 -1.02 9.81 -1.38
N ARG A 70 -0.07 8.88 -1.22
CA ARG A 70 1.35 9.17 -0.90
C ARG A 70 2.19 9.36 -2.15
N LEU A 71 1.93 8.61 -3.21
CA LEU A 71 2.76 8.57 -4.42
C LEU A 71 3.07 9.93 -5.07
N PRO A 72 2.17 10.93 -5.10
CA PRO A 72 2.50 12.25 -5.66
C PRO A 72 3.67 12.95 -4.97
N ARG A 73 4.02 12.55 -3.74
CA ARG A 73 5.13 13.09 -2.95
C ARG A 73 6.35 12.17 -2.90
N THR A 74 6.29 11.02 -3.57
CA THR A 74 7.36 10.00 -3.59
C THR A 74 8.17 10.14 -4.87
N ALA A 75 9.47 10.40 -4.74
CA ALA A 75 10.37 10.53 -5.90
C ALA A 75 10.88 9.14 -6.35
N PHE A 76 10.07 8.39 -7.10
CA PHE A 76 10.41 7.05 -7.59
C PHE A 76 10.37 6.92 -9.12
N LEU A 77 10.06 8.00 -9.84
CA LEU A 77 10.07 8.08 -11.30
C LEU A 77 11.25 8.92 -11.78
N PRO A 78 11.79 8.66 -12.99
CA PRO A 78 12.83 9.49 -13.57
C PRO A 78 12.29 10.93 -13.78
N PRO A 79 13.16 11.95 -13.67
CA PRO A 79 12.77 13.32 -14.00
C PRO A 79 12.35 13.39 -15.48
N ALA A 80 11.33 14.20 -15.76
CA ALA A 80 10.80 14.46 -17.10
C ALA A 80 11.77 15.28 -17.97
#